data_AF-A0A7Y0BDB7-F1
#
_entry.id   AF-A0A7Y0BDB7-F1
#
_cell.length_a   1.000
_cell.length_b   1.000
_cell.length_c   1.000
_cell.angle_alpha   90.00
_cell.angle_beta   90.00
_cell.angle_gamma   90.00
#
_symmetry.space_group_name_H-M   'P 1'
#
loop_
_entity.id
_entity.type
_entity.pdbx_description
1 polymer ?
#
loop_
_entity_poly.entity_id
_entity_poly.type
_entity_poly.pdbx_seq_one_letter_code
_entity_poly.pdbx_strand_id
1 'polypeptide(L)'
;MATMTRKSVPLDALVEEAMERVRRHDSPENAALRQVTGISVSDDTSDAEVLRALLNAGRVAVQEKALENGYAALAAAQDDEDRAYAAARRARRRNGTGADE
;
A
#
# COMPACT_ATOMS: atom_id res chain seq x y z
N MET A 1 28.56 -7.03 -5.29
CA MET A 1 27.96 -6.07 -6.25
C MET A 1 26.60 -6.61 -6.65
N ALA A 2 25.52 -5.86 -6.45
CA ALA A 2 24.20 -6.27 -6.93
C ALA A 2 24.16 -6.19 -8.46
N THR A 3 23.74 -7.28 -9.12
CA THR A 3 23.54 -7.32 -10.57
C THR A 3 22.38 -6.40 -10.95
N MET A 4 22.64 -5.36 -11.73
CA MET A 4 21.62 -4.46 -12.27
C MET A 4 21.25 -4.87 -13.70
N THR A 5 19.97 -5.21 -13.91
CA THR A 5 19.42 -5.48 -15.24
C THR A 5 18.84 -4.20 -15.82
N ARG A 6 19.28 -3.81 -17.01
CA ARG A 6 18.70 -2.69 -17.76
C ARG A 6 17.47 -3.16 -18.54
N LYS A 7 16.40 -2.38 -18.50
CA LYS A 7 15.19 -2.58 -19.30
C LYS A 7 14.81 -1.25 -19.96
N SER A 8 14.42 -1.28 -21.22
CA SER A 8 13.79 -0.15 -21.87
C SER A 8 12.36 -0.01 -21.35
N VAL A 9 11.95 1.23 -21.06
CA VAL A 9 10.59 1.55 -20.64
C VAL A 9 10.03 2.56 -21.63
N PRO A 10 8.95 2.25 -22.36
CA PRO A 10 8.28 3.24 -23.18
C PRO A 10 7.65 4.29 -22.27
N LEU A 11 7.85 5.57 -22.62
CA LEU A 11 7.25 6.69 -21.90
C LEU A 11 6.10 7.24 -22.75
N ASP A 12 4.96 7.44 -22.10
CA ASP A 12 3.88 8.22 -22.68
C ASP A 12 3.91 9.64 -22.09
N ALA A 13 3.11 10.54 -22.66
CA ALA A 13 3.06 11.93 -22.25
C ALA A 13 2.70 12.11 -20.76
N LEU A 14 1.90 11.19 -20.19
CA LEU A 14 1.50 11.26 -18.79
C LEU A 14 2.67 10.95 -17.86
N VAL A 15 3.48 9.95 -18.21
CA VAL A 15 4.69 9.60 -17.47
C VAL A 15 5.74 10.70 -17.59
N GLU A 16 5.91 11.28 -18.78
CA GLU A 16 6.82 12.42 -18.99
C GLU A 16 6.42 13.62 -18.14
N GLU A 17 5.14 13.99 -18.12
CA GLU A 17 4.64 15.10 -17.29
C GLU A 17 4.83 14.82 -15.79
N ALA A 18 4.61 13.58 -15.35
CA ALA A 18 4.85 13.19 -13.95
C ALA A 18 6.34 13.31 -13.59
N MET A 19 7.24 12.90 -14.49
CA MET A 19 8.68 13.04 -14.31
C MET A 19 9.09 14.51 -14.24
N GLU A 20 8.55 15.37 -15.10
CA GLU A 20 8.82 16.80 -15.07
C GLU A 20 8.37 17.46 -13.76
N ARG A 21 7.16 17.14 -13.29
CA ARG A 21 6.65 17.67 -12.01
C ARG A 21 7.53 17.25 -10.84
N VAL A 22 7.95 16.00 -10.81
CA VAL A 22 8.82 15.46 -9.74
C VAL A 22 10.23 16.04 -9.78
N ARG A 23 10.76 16.39 -10.95
CA ARG A 23 12.10 17.02 -11.05
C ARG A 23 12.16 18.39 -10.39
N ARG A 24 11.09 19.19 -10.55
CA ARG A 24 11.03 20.55 -10.01
C ARG A 24 11.21 20.48 -8.50
N HIS A 25 12.34 20.99 -8.02
CA HIS A 25 12.72 20.89 -6.60
C HIS A 25 11.65 21.42 -5.65
N ASP A 26 10.97 22.50 -6.03
CA ASP A 26 9.94 23.15 -5.21
C ASP A 26 8.53 22.60 -5.45
N SER A 27 8.39 21.49 -6.19
CA SER A 27 7.09 20.88 -6.43
C SER A 27 6.61 20.10 -5.19
N PRO A 28 5.29 20.07 -4.96
CA PRO A 28 4.73 19.23 -3.92
C PRO A 28 5.01 17.74 -4.20
N GLU A 29 5.10 17.32 -5.46
CA GLU A 29 5.45 15.96 -5.85
C GLU A 29 6.88 15.56 -5.46
N ASN A 30 7.87 16.44 -5.62
CA ASN A 30 9.25 16.18 -5.19
C ASN A 30 9.32 16.02 -3.66
N ALA A 31 8.66 16.93 -2.92
CA ALA A 31 8.60 16.87 -1.47
C ALA A 31 7.94 15.57 -0.97
N ALA A 32 6.83 15.15 -1.58
CA ALA A 32 6.17 13.89 -1.26
C ALA A 32 7.06 12.68 -1.59
N LEU A 33 7.72 12.66 -2.75
CA LEU A 33 8.65 11.59 -3.13
C LEU A 33 9.77 11.43 -2.10
N ARG A 34 10.34 12.54 -1.63
CA ARG A 34 11.39 12.55 -0.61
C ARG A 34 10.89 12.02 0.73
N GLN A 35 9.66 12.35 1.14
CA GLN A 35 9.06 11.84 2.37
C GLN A 35 8.84 10.32 2.30
N VAL A 36 8.36 9.81 1.17
CA VAL A 36 8.02 8.39 1.00
C VAL A 36 9.27 7.53 0.83
N THR A 37 10.26 8.01 0.07
CA THR A 37 11.40 7.17 -0.36
C THR A 37 12.74 7.60 0.24
N GLY A 38 12.85 8.80 0.81
CA GLY A 38 14.11 9.41 1.21
C GLY A 38 14.98 9.91 0.05
N ILE A 39 14.53 9.73 -1.21
CA ILE A 39 15.30 10.10 -2.40
C ILE A 39 15.00 11.56 -2.73
N SER A 40 16.05 12.35 -2.93
CA SER A 40 15.96 13.72 -3.44
C SER A 40 16.25 13.70 -4.94
N VAL A 41 15.39 14.34 -5.72
CA VAL A 41 15.57 14.56 -7.15
C VAL A 41 15.80 16.06 -7.37
N SER A 42 16.69 16.39 -8.30
CA SER A 42 16.96 17.77 -8.75
C SER A 42 16.78 17.88 -10.27
N ASP A 43 16.82 19.10 -10.79
CA ASP A 43 16.73 19.36 -12.24
C ASP A 43 17.85 18.65 -13.03
N ASP A 44 19.02 18.45 -12.42
CA ASP A 44 20.17 17.76 -13.02
C ASP A 44 20.08 16.21 -12.96
N THR A 45 19.07 15.67 -12.27
CA THR A 45 18.93 14.22 -12.10
C THR A 45 18.51 13.58 -13.42
N SER A 46 19.11 12.44 -13.77
CA SER A 46 18.80 11.77 -15.04
C SER A 46 17.39 11.17 -15.06
N ASP A 47 16.78 11.07 -16.24
CA ASP A 47 15.46 10.44 -16.46
C ASP A 47 15.34 9.07 -15.82
N ALA A 48 16.40 8.26 -15.96
CA ALA A 48 16.45 6.92 -15.40
C ALA A 48 16.43 6.93 -13.87
N GLU A 49 17.07 7.92 -13.23
CA GLU A 49 17.05 8.08 -11.78
C GLU A 49 15.71 8.58 -11.27
N VAL A 50 15.08 9.53 -11.98
CA VAL A 50 13.72 9.99 -11.67
C VAL A 50 12.74 8.83 -11.75
N LEU A 51 12.77 8.05 -12.84
CA LEU A 51 11.93 6.87 -13.00
C LEU A 51 12.19 5.83 -11.93
N ARG A 52 13.46 5.61 -11.56
CA ARG A 52 13.80 4.66 -10.50
C ARG A 52 13.29 5.13 -9.13
N ALA A 53 13.33 6.43 -8.85
CA ALA A 53 12.77 7.00 -7.63
C ALA A 53 11.24 6.84 -7.60
N LEU A 54 10.56 7.14 -8.71
CA LEU A 54 9.11 6.95 -8.84
C LEU A 54 8.70 5.48 -8.71
N LEU A 55 9.46 4.55 -9.31
CA LEU A 55 9.23 3.12 -9.15
C LEU A 55 9.42 2.66 -7.70
N ASN A 56 10.40 3.21 -6.99
CA ASN A 56 10.57 2.94 -5.57
C ASN A 56 9.38 3.44 -4.74
N ALA A 57 8.87 4.65 -5.04
CA ALA A 57 7.68 5.18 -4.38
C ALA A 57 6.45 4.31 -4.66
N GLY A 58 6.24 3.92 -5.91
CA GLY A 58 5.16 3.01 -6.30
C GLY A 58 5.26 1.65 -5.60
N ARG A 59 6.48 1.10 -5.45
CA ARG A 59 6.70 -0.14 -4.69
C ARG A 59 6.28 0.00 -3.23
N VAL A 60 6.62 1.12 -2.58
CA VAL A 60 6.22 1.40 -1.19
C VAL A 60 4.70 1.52 -1.10
N ALA A 61 4.07 2.31 -1.95
CA ALA A 61 2.62 2.50 -1.96
C ALA A 61 1.84 1.19 -2.18
N VAL A 62 2.30 0.32 -3.08
CA VAL A 62 1.71 -1.01 -3.30
C VAL A 62 1.87 -1.90 -2.07
N GLN A 63 3.04 -1.86 -1.41
CA GLN A 63 3.30 -2.64 -0.21
C GLN A 63 2.41 -2.19 0.96
N GLU A 64 2.29 -0.89 1.18
CA GLU A 64 1.38 -0.31 2.19
C GLU A 64 -0.06 -0.74 1.91
N LYS A 65 -0.51 -0.66 0.66
CA LYS A 65 -1.87 -1.07 0.30
C LYS A 65 -2.12 -2.56 0.51
N ALA A 66 -1.13 -3.40 0.22
CA ALA A 66 -1.21 -4.83 0.49
C ALA A 66 -1.32 -5.13 1.99
N LEU A 67 -0.57 -4.41 2.83
CA LEU A 67 -0.66 -4.52 4.29
C LEU A 67 -2.04 -4.09 4.80
N GLU A 68 -2.53 -2.94 4.37
CA GLU A 68 -3.89 -2.46 4.72
C GLU A 68 -4.95 -3.52 4.41
N ASN A 69 -4.91 -4.09 3.21
CA ASN A 69 -5.86 -5.12 2.78
C ASN A 69 -5.72 -6.40 3.62
N GLY A 70 -4.49 -6.79 3.95
CA GLY A 70 -4.22 -7.95 4.81
C GLY A 70 -4.78 -7.78 6.23
N TYR A 71 -4.58 -6.60 6.82
CA TYR A 71 -5.15 -6.28 8.14
C TYR A 71 -6.67 -6.21 8.12
N ALA A 72 -7.27 -5.66 7.05
CA ALA A 72 -8.72 -5.64 6.89
C ALA A 72 -9.30 -7.06 6.79
N ALA A 73 -8.63 -7.96 6.05
CA ALA A 73 -9.04 -9.36 5.96
C ALA A 73 -8.93 -10.10 7.30
N LEU A 74 -7.86 -9.84 8.07
CA LEU A 74 -7.69 -10.42 9.40
C LEU A 74 -8.77 -9.93 10.38
N ALA A 75 -9.10 -8.65 10.35
CA ALA A 75 -10.17 -8.08 11.18
C ALA A 75 -11.54 -8.69 10.82
N ALA A 76 -11.85 -8.83 9.53
CA ALA A 76 -13.08 -9.46 9.08
C ALA A 76 -13.20 -10.92 9.53
N ALA A 77 -12.09 -11.67 9.50
CA ALA A 77 -12.07 -13.05 10.00
C ALA A 77 -12.34 -13.13 11.52
N GLN A 78 -11.78 -12.20 12.30
CA GLN A 78 -12.04 -12.13 13.74
C GLN A 78 -13.50 -11.78 14.05
N ASP A 79 -14.09 -10.83 13.30
CA ASP A 79 -15.51 -10.48 13.45
C ASP A 79 -16.45 -11.66 13.16
N ASP A 80 -16.09 -12.52 12.20
CA ASP A 80 -16.85 -13.74 11.89
C ASP A 80 -16.79 -14.77 13.02
N GLU A 81 -15.62 -15.00 13.60
CA GLU A 81 -15.43 -15.91 14.73
C GLU A 81 -16.20 -15.43 15.98
N ASP A 82 -16.15 -14.13 16.28
CA ASP A 82 -16.88 -13.53 17.40
C ASP A 82 -18.40 -13.64 17.21
N ARG A 83 -18.89 -13.42 15.98
CA ARG A 83 -20.31 -13.62 15.65
C ARG A 83 -20.74 -15.07 15.84
N ALA A 84 -19.92 -16.02 15.41
CA ALA A 84 -20.19 -17.45 15.57
C ALA A 84 -20.23 -17.86 17.05
N TYR A 85 -19.29 -17.37 17.85
CA TYR A 85 -19.24 -17.62 19.29
C TYR A 85 -20.45 -17.03 20.02
N ALA A 86 -20.82 -15.79 19.71
CA ALA A 86 -22.00 -15.14 20.27
C ALA A 86 -23.29 -15.88 19.90
N ALA A 87 -23.41 -16.38 18.65
CA ALA A 87 -24.55 -17.18 18.22
C ALA A 87 -24.64 -18.51 18.99
N ALA A 88 -23.52 -19.23 19.13
CA ALA A 88 -23.46 -20.49 19.87
C ALA A 88 -23.84 -20.30 21.36
N ARG A 89 -23.36 -19.23 22.00
CA ARG A 89 -23.69 -18.91 23.39
C ARG A 89 -25.19 -18.60 23.58
N ARG A 90 -25.82 -17.88 22.64
CA ARG A 90 -27.27 -17.63 22.67
C ARG A 90 -28.08 -18.90 22.48
N ALA A 91 -27.66 -19.80 21.59
CA ALA A 91 -28.33 -21.08 21.38
C ALA A 91 -28.34 -21.96 22.64
N ARG A 92 -27.20 -22.04 23.35
CA ARG A 92 -27.09 -22.80 24.61
C ARG A 92 -27.98 -22.25 25.73
N ARG A 93 -28.11 -20.92 25.86
CA ARG A 93 -29.00 -20.30 26.86
C ARG A 93 -30.48 -20.60 26.60
N ARG A 94 -30.89 -20.66 25.33
CA ARG A 94 -32.28 -21.02 24.97
C ARG A 94 -32.61 -22.48 25.26
N ASN A 95 -31.67 -23.40 25.06
CA ASN A 95 -31.89 -24.83 25.36
C ASN A 95 -31.74 -25.19 26.85
N GLY A 96 -31.12 -24.35 27.68
CA GLY A 96 -30.93 -24.60 29.12
C GLY A 96 -32.09 -24.17 30.03
N THR A 97 -33.18 -23.62 29.49
CA THR A 97 -34.31 -23.07 30.29
C THR A 97 -35.59 -23.91 30.15
N GLY A 98 -35.48 -25.20 29.77
CA GLY A 98 -36.63 -26.09 29.54
C GLY A 98 -36.51 -27.45 30.22
N ALA A 99 -35.80 -27.53 31.35
CA ALA A 99 -35.66 -28.75 32.15
C ALA A 99 -35.83 -28.44 33.64
N ASP A 100 -36.97 -27.84 33.99
CA ASP A 100 -37.52 -27.80 35.35
C ASP A 100 -39.01 -27.46 35.22
N GLU A 101 -39.82 -28.46 34.88
CA GLU A 101 -41.26 -28.51 35.17
C GLU A 101 -41.66 -29.96 35.47
#